data_AF-A0A6S7JHV5-F1
#
_entry.id   AF-A0A6S7JHV5-F1
#
_cell.length_a   1.000
_cell.length_b   1.000
_cell.length_c   1.000
_cell.angle_alpha   90.00
_cell.angle_beta   90.00
_cell.angle_gamma   90.00
#
_symmetry.space_group_name_H-M   'P 1'
#
loop_
_entity.id
_entity.type
_entity.pdbx_description
1 polymer ?
#
loop_
_entity_poly.entity_id
_entity_poly.type
_entity_poly.pdbx_seq_one_letter_code
_entity_poly.pdbx_strand_id
1 'polypeptide(L)'
;MSRKRPNITAEYTTEGTRAHTAGCCVQRSGDICLQSTRERKKLSALGHRKNSSEQKAVLTKLRLQGDYHHNMNTLATGEDELITARRPGQDETKKNVQDFLLCEFCSGFFRKLGLWKHQASCQHKTPESSHQHSNRQVQQSAKLLIAPILTGSDNSVLNKILCSMNHGVIADIVRKDDLIKMLGAFRLEKEGERDRQLVSQKMRELGRLLQQLMVVENNEAVQLSDFIKPEKFDIIVKTVMETTDFMPPNLSQQEVNIPSLALKLGHSLLKCATLLHNQAIRARNDLVANEIKYFQKLMRSEWEDLASLLSTLKERKMNAVQVLPLAEDMRKLRKFVEQGITENSRQLKLSPTSKNWTALARLLLARVVMLNKRRSGEASKLLLNSYQGIPEWTKRATSEILSNLTPLEQRLSQR
;
A
#
# COMPACT_ATOMS: atom_id res chain seq x y z
N MET A 1 -43.36 -23.50 53.42
CA MET A 1 -44.24 -24.32 52.56
C MET A 1 -44.88 -23.42 51.51
N SER A 2 -44.85 -23.89 50.27
CA SER A 2 -45.06 -23.18 49.00
C SER A 2 -46.27 -22.25 48.91
N ARG A 3 -46.07 -21.06 48.34
CA ARG A 3 -47.06 -20.44 47.44
C ARG A 3 -46.38 -19.80 46.23
N LYS A 4 -46.92 -20.17 45.07
CA LYS A 4 -46.45 -19.97 43.71
C LYS A 4 -46.54 -18.49 43.29
N ARG A 5 -45.59 -18.04 42.47
CA ARG A 5 -45.70 -16.81 41.65
C ARG A 5 -46.71 -17.02 40.53
N PRO A 6 -47.56 -16.04 40.20
CA PRO A 6 -48.17 -15.96 38.89
C PRO A 6 -47.26 -15.19 37.92
N ASN A 7 -47.21 -15.70 36.70
CA ASN A 7 -46.51 -15.19 35.54
C ASN A 7 -47.37 -14.10 34.90
N ILE A 8 -46.85 -12.88 34.71
CA ILE A 8 -47.46 -11.87 33.84
C ILE A 8 -46.38 -11.41 32.88
N THR A 9 -46.55 -11.85 31.64
CA THR A 9 -45.90 -11.35 30.43
C THR A 9 -46.28 -9.89 30.21
N ALA A 10 -45.29 -9.01 30.16
CA ALA A 10 -45.41 -7.68 29.58
C ALA A 10 -44.36 -7.55 28.49
N GLU A 11 -44.84 -7.62 27.25
CA GLU A 11 -44.13 -7.17 26.06
C GLU A 11 -43.76 -5.69 26.24
N TYR A 12 -42.48 -5.37 26.15
CA TYR A 12 -42.02 -4.00 25.89
C TYR A 12 -41.12 -4.02 24.66
N THR A 13 -41.72 -3.58 23.56
CA THR A 13 -41.09 -3.11 22.34
C THR A 13 -40.23 -1.88 22.64
N THR A 14 -38.90 -2.02 22.57
CA THR A 14 -37.99 -0.87 22.39
C THR A 14 -36.78 -1.28 21.54
N GLU A 15 -37.01 -1.59 20.27
CA GLU A 15 -35.99 -1.44 19.22
C GLU A 15 -36.21 -0.08 18.55
N GLY A 16 -35.23 0.83 18.67
CA GLY A 16 -35.28 2.12 17.97
C GLY A 16 -34.32 3.19 18.47
N THR A 17 -33.93 3.20 19.75
CA THR A 17 -33.20 4.35 20.34
C THR A 17 -31.81 4.04 20.90
N ARG A 18 -31.35 2.77 20.89
CA ARG A 18 -30.06 2.38 21.48
C ARG A 18 -28.82 2.61 20.59
N ALA A 19 -28.96 2.65 19.27
CA ALA A 19 -27.81 2.81 18.37
C ALA A 19 -27.28 4.25 18.29
N HIS A 20 -28.17 5.26 18.31
CA HIS A 20 -27.76 6.67 18.34
C HIS A 20 -27.27 7.13 19.71
N THR A 21 -27.77 6.54 20.80
CA THR A 21 -27.29 6.85 22.16
C THR A 21 -25.93 6.24 22.46
N ALA A 22 -25.61 5.05 21.92
CA ALA A 22 -24.30 4.42 22.09
C ALA A 22 -23.16 5.21 21.40
N GLY A 23 -23.36 5.67 20.16
CA GLY A 23 -22.37 6.50 19.46
C GLY A 23 -22.13 7.85 20.14
N CYS A 24 -23.21 8.51 20.57
CA CYS A 24 -23.15 9.79 21.28
C CYS A 24 -22.52 9.66 22.68
N CYS A 25 -22.75 8.55 23.38
CA CYS A 25 -22.11 8.26 24.66
C CYS A 25 -20.61 7.97 24.52
N VAL A 26 -20.15 7.29 23.46
CA VAL A 26 -18.72 7.04 23.22
C VAL A 26 -17.98 8.34 22.89
N GLN A 27 -18.57 9.20 22.06
CA GLN A 27 -18.01 10.53 21.76
C GLN A 27 -17.97 11.43 23.00
N ARG A 28 -19.08 11.54 23.75
CA ARG A 28 -19.13 12.29 25.02
C ARG A 28 -18.16 11.75 26.07
N SER A 29 -18.00 10.43 26.17
CA SER A 29 -17.03 9.82 27.10
C SER A 29 -15.59 10.12 26.70
N GLY A 30 -15.30 10.15 25.40
CA GLY A 30 -14.01 10.59 24.86
C GLY A 30 -13.73 12.06 25.17
N ASP A 31 -14.71 12.94 24.97
CA ASP A 31 -14.59 14.37 25.24
C ASP A 31 -14.41 14.67 26.73
N ILE A 32 -15.15 13.97 27.62
CA ILE A 32 -15.00 14.07 29.07
C ILE A 32 -13.62 13.55 29.53
N CYS A 33 -13.13 12.47 28.94
CA CYS A 33 -11.79 11.94 29.22
C CYS A 33 -10.69 12.91 28.80
N LEU A 34 -10.83 13.53 27.63
CA LEU A 34 -9.92 14.57 27.10
C LEU A 34 -9.94 15.84 27.96
N GLN A 35 -11.12 16.28 28.43
CA GLN A 35 -11.23 17.40 29.36
C GLN A 35 -10.55 17.10 30.70
N SER A 36 -10.80 15.91 31.29
CA SER A 36 -10.19 15.51 32.56
C SER A 36 -8.66 15.38 32.48
N THR A 37 -8.11 14.93 31.34
CA THR A 37 -6.65 14.83 31.13
C THR A 37 -6.00 16.20 30.88
N ARG A 38 -6.70 17.14 30.23
CA ARG A 38 -6.25 18.54 30.12
C ARG A 38 -6.24 19.22 31.48
N GLU A 39 -7.27 19.01 32.30
CA GLU A 39 -7.35 19.56 33.66
C GLU A 39 -6.25 19.00 34.58
N ARG A 40 -5.99 17.69 34.56
CA ARG A 40 -4.88 17.10 35.32
C ARG A 40 -3.51 17.66 34.95
N LYS A 41 -3.26 17.90 33.66
CA LYS A 41 -2.00 18.52 33.19
C LYS A 41 -1.89 20.00 33.54
N LYS A 42 -3.01 20.74 33.53
CA LYS A 42 -3.05 22.13 34.02
C LYS A 42 -2.72 22.17 35.51
N LEU A 43 -3.31 21.28 36.30
CA LEU A 43 -3.02 21.15 37.73
C LEU A 43 -1.57 20.75 38.00
N SER A 44 -0.99 19.85 37.20
CA SER A 44 0.43 19.49 37.34
C SER A 44 1.37 20.67 37.01
N ALA A 45 1.03 21.50 36.00
CA ALA A 45 1.80 22.70 35.68
C ALA A 45 1.83 23.72 36.82
N LEU A 46 0.71 23.85 37.56
CA LEU A 46 0.58 24.73 38.72
C LEU A 46 1.32 24.20 39.96
N GLY A 47 1.60 22.90 40.03
CA GLY A 47 2.39 22.27 41.09
C GLY A 47 3.90 22.48 40.99
N HIS A 48 4.41 22.97 39.86
CA HIS A 48 5.82 23.31 39.68
C HIS A 48 6.12 24.75 40.09
N ARG A 49 7.37 25.03 40.50
CA ARG A 49 7.81 26.40 40.83
C ARG A 49 7.61 27.31 39.62
N LYS A 50 7.12 28.54 39.87
CA LYS A 50 6.93 29.55 38.82
C LYS A 50 8.21 29.72 38.00
N ASN A 51 8.07 29.69 36.68
CA ASN A 51 9.15 29.82 35.69
C ASN A 51 10.20 28.70 35.66
N SER A 52 9.97 27.58 36.36
CA SER A 52 10.88 26.43 36.28
C SER A 52 10.89 25.81 34.87
N SER A 53 11.97 25.10 34.55
CA SER A 53 12.12 24.39 33.27
C SER A 53 10.97 23.39 33.06
N GLU A 54 10.59 22.71 34.14
CA GLU A 54 9.51 21.71 34.19
C GLU A 54 8.15 22.37 33.94
N GLN A 55 7.86 23.50 34.60
CA GLN A 55 6.63 24.24 34.36
C GLN A 55 6.51 24.68 32.89
N LYS A 56 7.60 25.24 32.33
CA LYS A 56 7.65 25.66 30.91
C LYS A 56 7.45 24.48 29.96
N ALA A 57 8.02 23.32 30.27
CA ALA A 57 7.85 22.10 29.46
C ALA A 57 6.39 21.62 29.46
N VAL A 58 5.73 21.57 30.63
CA VAL A 58 4.33 21.16 30.74
C VAL A 58 3.40 22.15 30.02
N LEU A 59 3.59 23.45 30.20
CA LEU A 59 2.82 24.48 29.50
C LEU A 59 3.03 24.44 27.99
N THR A 60 4.26 24.22 27.54
CA THR A 60 4.57 24.05 26.10
C THR A 60 3.85 22.83 25.54
N LYS A 61 3.85 21.71 26.26
CA LYS A 61 3.11 20.51 25.85
C LYS A 61 1.61 20.78 25.73
N LEU A 62 1.01 21.47 26.70
CA LEU A 62 -0.39 21.85 26.66
C LEU A 62 -0.72 22.74 25.45
N ARG A 63 0.13 23.72 25.16
CA ARG A 63 -0.02 24.57 23.97
C ARG A 63 0.02 23.74 22.68
N LEU A 64 1.05 22.91 22.51
CA LEU A 64 1.21 22.05 21.34
C LEU A 64 0.05 21.05 21.18
N GLN A 65 -0.55 20.61 22.27
CA GLN A 65 -1.77 19.79 22.22
C GLN A 65 -2.97 20.60 21.72
N GLY A 66 -3.13 21.85 22.13
CA GLY A 66 -4.14 22.76 21.57
C GLY A 66 -3.93 22.97 20.08
N ASP A 67 -2.70 23.34 19.68
CA ASP A 67 -2.29 23.54 18.29
C ASP A 67 -2.54 22.28 17.44
N TYR A 68 -2.27 21.10 18.00
CA TYR A 68 -2.53 19.81 17.36
C TYR A 68 -4.01 19.65 16.98
N HIS A 69 -4.95 19.91 17.90
CA HIS A 69 -6.37 19.74 17.61
C HIS A 69 -6.88 20.72 16.55
N HIS A 70 -6.43 21.98 16.62
CA HIS A 70 -6.69 22.97 15.57
C HIS A 70 -6.20 22.46 14.22
N ASN A 71 -4.92 22.07 14.15
CA ASN A 71 -4.31 21.61 12.90
C ASN A 71 -4.93 20.31 12.36
N MET A 72 -5.37 19.39 13.22
CA MET A 72 -6.10 18.20 12.75
C MET A 72 -7.41 18.61 12.07
N ASN A 73 -8.13 19.58 12.62
CA ASN A 73 -9.36 20.09 12.01
C ASN A 73 -9.08 20.80 10.68
N THR A 74 -8.05 21.67 10.64
CA THR A 74 -7.59 22.33 9.41
C THR A 74 -7.17 21.33 8.33
N LEU A 75 -6.48 20.24 8.70
CA LEU A 75 -6.10 19.20 7.74
C LEU A 75 -7.31 18.44 7.18
N ALA A 76 -8.37 18.28 7.98
CA ALA A 76 -9.56 17.54 7.58
C ALA A 76 -10.53 18.38 6.72
N THR A 77 -10.69 19.66 7.07
CA THR A 77 -11.61 20.59 6.40
C THR A 77 -10.95 21.33 5.24
N GLY A 78 -9.63 21.53 5.29
CA GLY A 78 -8.92 22.45 4.42
C GLY A 78 -9.18 23.93 4.77
N GLU A 79 -9.87 24.20 5.88
CA GLU A 79 -10.20 25.53 6.37
C GLU A 79 -9.14 26.00 7.38
N ASP A 80 -8.81 27.29 7.34
CA ASP A 80 -7.78 27.95 8.15
C ASP A 80 -6.30 27.59 7.82
N GLU A 81 -5.39 28.34 8.45
CA GLU A 81 -3.96 28.11 8.36
C GLU A 81 -3.45 27.18 9.48
N LEU A 82 -2.43 26.38 9.16
CA LEU A 82 -1.76 25.54 10.15
C LEU A 82 -0.96 26.38 11.16
N ILE A 83 -1.17 26.10 12.45
CA ILE A 83 -0.35 26.61 13.54
C ILE A 83 0.96 25.82 13.58
N THR A 84 2.07 26.48 13.25
CA THR A 84 3.38 25.83 13.19
C THR A 84 4.23 26.15 14.43
N ALA A 85 5.00 25.18 14.92
CA ALA A 85 5.80 25.35 16.13
C ALA A 85 6.92 26.39 15.98
N ARG A 86 7.33 26.68 14.74
CA ARG A 86 8.22 27.79 14.39
C ARG A 86 7.64 28.50 13.17
N ARG A 87 7.42 29.81 13.29
CA ARG A 87 6.89 30.63 12.20
C ARG A 87 7.84 30.54 11.00
N PRO A 88 7.34 30.23 9.80
CA PRO A 88 8.13 30.27 8.58
C PRO A 88 8.65 31.70 8.32
N GLY A 89 9.82 31.83 7.70
CA GLY A 89 10.39 33.15 7.35
C GLY A 89 9.53 33.90 6.32
N GLN A 90 9.73 35.22 6.18
CA GLN A 90 8.94 36.07 5.26
C GLN A 90 9.07 35.67 3.78
N ASP A 91 10.20 35.09 3.35
CA ASP A 91 10.38 34.52 1.99
C ASP A 91 9.68 33.16 1.79
N GLU A 92 9.02 32.65 2.84
CA GLU A 92 8.54 31.27 2.89
C GLU A 92 7.01 31.16 2.97
N THR A 93 6.31 32.24 2.65
CA THR A 93 4.84 32.37 2.61
C THR A 93 4.15 31.56 1.50
N LYS A 94 4.93 30.91 0.61
CA LYS A 94 4.42 30.05 -0.48
C LYS A 94 4.47 28.55 -0.17
N LYS A 95 4.35 28.13 1.10
CA LYS A 95 4.46 26.70 1.44
C LYS A 95 3.11 26.06 1.70
N ASN A 96 2.89 24.93 1.03
CA ASN A 96 1.67 24.15 1.14
C ASN A 96 1.57 23.51 2.53
N VAL A 97 0.33 23.32 3.00
CA VAL A 97 -0.03 22.56 4.20
C VAL A 97 0.74 21.22 4.26
N GLN A 98 0.94 20.58 3.11
CA GLN A 98 1.64 19.30 2.94
C GLN A 98 3.15 19.32 3.28
N ASP A 99 3.77 20.49 3.44
CA ASP A 99 5.18 20.62 3.84
C ASP A 99 5.41 20.50 5.34
N PHE A 100 4.32 20.46 6.12
CA PHE A 100 4.34 20.36 7.57
C PHE A 100 3.89 18.97 8.02
N LEU A 101 4.59 18.45 9.03
CA LEU A 101 4.40 17.11 9.57
C LEU A 101 4.39 17.17 11.10
N LEU A 102 3.65 16.24 11.69
CA LEU A 102 3.48 16.09 13.12
C LEU A 102 4.69 15.41 13.78
N CYS A 103 5.20 15.97 14.87
CA CYS A 103 6.16 15.28 15.72
C CYS A 103 5.44 14.26 16.62
N GLU A 104 5.89 13.01 16.59
CA GLU A 104 5.29 11.92 17.39
C GLU A 104 5.40 12.12 18.91
N PHE A 105 6.39 12.90 19.38
CA PHE A 105 6.67 13.06 20.80
C PHE A 105 5.95 14.26 21.43
N CYS A 106 5.94 15.40 20.74
CA CYS A 106 5.42 16.66 21.28
C CYS A 106 4.12 17.11 20.64
N SER A 107 3.65 16.41 19.60
CA SER A 107 2.46 16.76 18.80
C SER A 107 2.53 18.14 18.11
N GLY A 108 3.71 18.76 18.07
CA GLY A 108 3.93 20.00 17.33
C GLY A 108 4.10 19.75 15.84
N PHE A 109 3.68 20.74 15.04
CA PHE A 109 3.87 20.72 13.59
C PHE A 109 5.18 21.40 13.18
N PHE A 110 5.99 20.67 12.43
CA PHE A 110 7.29 21.12 11.94
C PHE A 110 7.39 20.84 10.45
N ARG A 111 8.30 21.55 9.79
CA ARG A 111 8.60 21.29 8.39
C ARG A 111 9.20 19.91 8.19
N LYS A 112 8.76 19.21 7.14
CA LYS A 112 9.24 17.85 6.79
C LYS A 112 10.77 17.74 6.77
N LEU A 113 11.46 18.74 6.21
CA LEU A 113 12.93 18.76 6.09
C LEU A 113 13.66 18.94 7.44
N GLY A 114 13.01 19.61 8.40
CA GLY A 114 13.58 19.90 9.72
C GLY A 114 13.10 18.98 10.83
N LEU A 115 12.07 18.16 10.58
CA LEU A 115 11.42 17.35 11.61
C LEU A 115 12.38 16.36 12.27
N TRP A 116 13.26 15.72 11.52
CA TRP A 116 14.25 14.76 12.06
C TRP A 116 15.24 15.42 13.03
N LYS A 117 15.65 16.67 12.76
CA LYS A 117 16.51 17.45 13.68
C LYS A 117 15.77 17.76 14.97
N HIS A 118 14.49 18.14 14.88
CA HIS A 118 13.67 18.37 16.06
C HIS A 118 13.47 17.09 16.87
N GLN A 119 13.10 15.98 16.23
CA GLN A 119 12.88 14.71 16.92
C GLN A 119 14.15 14.21 17.63
N ALA A 120 15.34 14.47 17.09
CA ALA A 120 16.59 14.12 17.74
C ALA A 120 16.80 14.81 19.10
N SER A 121 16.33 16.06 19.26
CA SER A 121 16.48 16.88 20.46
C SER A 121 15.16 17.21 21.16
N CYS A 122 14.09 16.47 20.85
CA CYS A 122 12.77 16.77 21.39
C CYS A 122 12.74 16.51 22.91
N GLN A 123 12.41 17.53 23.69
CA GLN A 123 12.31 17.46 25.15
C GLN A 123 11.25 16.46 25.68
N HIS A 124 10.34 16.00 24.82
CA HIS A 124 9.29 15.04 25.17
C HIS A 124 9.61 13.61 24.70
N LYS A 125 10.82 13.38 24.18
CA LYS A 125 11.29 12.07 23.73
C LYS A 125 11.60 11.17 24.93
N THR A 126 11.14 9.93 24.91
CA THR A 126 11.43 8.94 25.97
C THR A 126 12.78 8.25 25.72
N PRO A 127 13.50 7.79 26.77
CA PRO A 127 14.78 7.10 26.62
C PRO A 127 14.70 5.83 25.74
N GLU A 128 13.54 5.16 25.74
CA GLU A 128 13.27 3.96 24.94
C GLU A 128 13.18 4.23 23.42
N SER A 129 12.95 5.48 23.03
CA SER A 129 12.83 5.90 21.62
C SER A 129 14.16 6.42 21.03
N SER A 130 15.29 6.10 21.67
CA SER A 130 16.62 6.67 21.40
C SER A 130 17.28 6.26 20.07
N HIS A 131 16.60 5.46 19.23
CA HIS A 131 17.10 5.17 17.89
C HIS A 131 17.17 6.44 17.03
N GLN A 132 18.32 6.65 16.39
CA GLN A 132 18.47 7.69 15.37
C GLN A 132 17.76 7.23 14.10
N HIS A 133 16.62 7.84 13.80
CA HIS A 133 15.92 7.62 12.56
C HIS A 133 16.46 8.54 11.46
N SER A 134 16.63 7.99 10.27
CA SER A 134 16.90 8.80 9.08
C SER A 134 15.76 9.77 8.81
N ASN A 135 16.05 10.89 8.13
CA ASN A 135 15.03 11.88 7.75
C ASN A 135 13.83 11.24 7.03
N ARG A 136 14.07 10.26 6.16
CA ARG A 136 13.02 9.52 5.46
C ARG A 136 12.12 8.72 6.40
N GLN A 137 12.69 8.04 7.39
CA GLN A 137 11.92 7.25 8.36
C GLN A 137 11.05 8.16 9.23
N VAL A 138 11.61 9.28 9.70
CA VAL A 138 10.89 10.30 10.48
C VAL A 138 9.71 10.88 9.70
N GLN A 139 9.92 11.24 8.43
CA GLN A 139 8.82 11.75 7.62
C GLN A 139 7.75 10.68 7.39
N GLN A 140 8.14 9.41 7.21
CA GLN A 140 7.21 8.33 6.98
C GLN A 140 6.38 8.00 8.24
N SER A 141 6.98 7.96 9.42
CA SER A 141 6.24 7.78 10.68
C SER A 141 5.29 8.95 10.93
N ALA A 142 5.76 10.18 10.74
CA ALA A 142 4.95 11.38 10.92
C ALA A 142 3.74 11.43 9.97
N LYS A 143 3.90 11.04 8.70
CA LYS A 143 2.78 10.91 7.75
C LYS A 143 1.75 9.87 8.19
N LEU A 144 2.21 8.76 8.78
CA LEU A 144 1.30 7.72 9.28
C LEU A 144 0.43 8.18 10.45
N LEU A 145 0.93 9.11 11.28
CA LEU A 145 0.14 9.68 12.40
C LEU A 145 -1.08 10.48 11.93
N ILE A 146 -0.99 11.08 10.73
CA ILE A 146 -2.06 11.88 10.13
C ILE A 146 -2.69 11.18 8.92
N ALA A 147 -2.34 9.91 8.68
CA ALA A 147 -2.75 9.20 7.47
C ALA A 147 -4.26 9.10 7.29
N PRO A 148 -5.09 8.79 8.32
CA PRO A 148 -6.53 8.71 8.15
C PRO A 148 -7.15 9.99 7.56
N ILE A 149 -6.63 11.16 7.96
CA ILE A 149 -7.06 12.46 7.43
C ILE A 149 -6.59 12.62 5.98
N LEU A 150 -5.34 12.27 5.68
CA LEU A 150 -4.76 12.43 4.34
C LEU A 150 -5.30 11.44 3.30
N THR A 151 -5.80 10.28 3.74
CA THR A 151 -6.20 9.17 2.86
C THR A 151 -7.69 8.88 2.91
N GLY A 152 -8.42 9.42 3.89
CA GLY A 152 -9.82 9.06 4.15
C GLY A 152 -9.99 7.56 4.41
N SER A 153 -9.00 6.91 5.03
CA SER A 153 -8.98 5.47 5.25
C SER A 153 -8.39 5.12 6.61
N ASP A 154 -9.11 4.30 7.38
CA ASP A 154 -8.63 3.76 8.67
C ASP A 154 -7.75 2.52 8.51
N ASN A 155 -7.61 2.01 7.28
CA ASN A 155 -6.78 0.83 7.02
C ASN A 155 -5.28 1.18 7.13
N SER A 156 -4.66 0.78 8.24
CA SER A 156 -3.25 1.06 8.54
C SER A 156 -2.28 0.49 7.50
N VAL A 157 -2.59 -0.66 6.90
CA VAL A 157 -1.75 -1.33 5.90
C VAL A 157 -1.81 -0.58 4.56
N LEU A 158 -3.00 -0.12 4.18
CA LEU A 158 -3.22 0.72 3.00
C LEU A 158 -2.56 2.09 3.16
N ASN A 159 -2.68 2.68 4.35
CA ASN A 159 -2.08 3.98 4.68
C ASN A 159 -0.55 3.98 4.53
N LYS A 160 0.11 2.88 4.87
CA LYS A 160 1.54 2.68 4.57
C LYS A 160 1.84 2.78 3.07
N ILE A 161 0.95 2.30 2.18
CA ILE A 161 1.12 2.46 0.72
C ILE A 161 0.94 3.91 0.32
N LEU A 162 -0.21 4.49 0.67
CA LEU A 162 -0.63 5.83 0.24
C LEU A 162 0.34 6.93 0.73
N CYS A 163 0.87 6.79 1.95
CA CYS A 163 1.87 7.71 2.51
C CYS A 163 3.27 7.52 1.91
N SER A 164 3.57 6.33 1.37
CA SER A 164 4.85 6.02 0.72
C SER A 164 4.94 6.48 -0.72
N MET A 165 3.80 6.75 -1.38
CA MET A 165 3.77 7.25 -2.75
C MET A 165 4.41 8.64 -2.80
N ASN A 166 5.28 8.85 -3.80
CA ASN A 166 5.85 10.17 -4.06
C ASN A 166 4.73 11.19 -4.31
N HIS A 167 4.94 12.41 -3.85
CA HIS A 167 4.00 13.51 -4.09
C HIS A 167 3.88 13.78 -5.59
N GLY A 168 2.65 14.02 -6.05
CA GLY A 168 2.34 14.29 -7.44
C GLY A 168 0.87 14.03 -7.72
N VAL A 169 0.38 14.55 -8.84
CA VAL A 169 -1.04 14.53 -9.24
C VAL A 169 -1.65 13.13 -9.12
N ILE A 170 -0.95 12.11 -9.62
CA ILE A 170 -1.42 10.70 -9.53
C ILE A 170 -1.59 10.23 -8.09
N ALA A 171 -0.67 10.58 -7.19
CA ALA A 171 -0.79 10.16 -5.79
C ALA A 171 -1.98 10.84 -5.11
N ASP A 172 -2.32 12.07 -5.49
CA ASP A 172 -3.46 12.80 -4.94
C ASP A 172 -4.78 12.25 -5.48
N ILE A 173 -4.86 11.95 -6.77
CA ILE A 173 -5.99 11.24 -7.39
C ILE A 173 -6.24 9.92 -6.65
N VAL A 174 -5.19 9.12 -6.44
CA VAL A 174 -5.30 7.81 -5.77
C VAL A 174 -5.71 7.92 -4.30
N ARG A 175 -5.34 8.99 -3.59
CA ARG A 175 -5.77 9.22 -2.19
C ARG A 175 -7.23 9.65 -2.11
N LYS A 176 -7.69 10.42 -3.08
CA LYS A 176 -9.07 10.93 -3.14
C LYS A 176 -10.06 9.88 -3.63
N ASP A 177 -9.65 9.00 -4.55
CA ASP A 177 -10.57 8.05 -5.18
C ASP A 177 -10.91 6.85 -4.29
N ASP A 178 -12.18 6.69 -3.94
CA ASP A 178 -12.63 5.62 -3.03
C ASP A 178 -12.55 4.22 -3.64
N LEU A 179 -12.78 4.10 -4.95
CA LEU A 179 -12.77 2.82 -5.63
C LEU A 179 -11.35 2.27 -5.82
N ILE A 180 -10.38 3.14 -6.12
CA ILE A 180 -8.96 2.79 -6.20
C ILE A 180 -8.45 2.39 -4.81
N LYS A 181 -8.84 3.11 -3.74
CA LYS A 181 -8.54 2.72 -2.36
C LYS A 181 -9.12 1.34 -2.03
N MET A 182 -10.37 1.10 -2.39
CA MET A 182 -11.04 -0.19 -2.18
C MET A 182 -10.32 -1.34 -2.91
N LEU A 183 -9.89 -1.12 -4.17
CA LEU A 183 -9.10 -2.10 -4.90
C LEU A 183 -7.76 -2.37 -4.21
N GLY A 184 -7.08 -1.32 -3.74
CA GLY A 184 -5.82 -1.42 -3.01
C GLY A 184 -5.95 -2.26 -1.73
N ALA A 185 -6.99 -2.00 -0.94
CA ALA A 185 -7.30 -2.77 0.26
C ALA A 185 -7.56 -4.25 -0.05
N PHE A 186 -8.41 -4.53 -1.04
CA PHE A 186 -8.72 -5.90 -1.48
C PHE A 186 -7.45 -6.66 -1.93
N ARG A 187 -6.56 -5.99 -2.69
CA ARG A 187 -5.33 -6.60 -3.17
C ARG A 187 -4.37 -6.90 -2.03
N LEU A 188 -4.26 -6.02 -1.04
CA LEU A 188 -3.43 -6.25 0.14
C LEU A 188 -3.93 -7.43 0.97
N GLU A 189 -5.23 -7.58 1.12
CA GLU A 189 -5.82 -8.72 1.82
C GLU A 189 -5.51 -10.04 1.10
N LYS A 190 -5.57 -10.04 -0.24
CA LYS A 190 -5.31 -11.23 -1.05
C LYS A 190 -3.83 -11.60 -1.20
N GLU A 191 -2.97 -10.61 -1.45
CA GLU A 191 -1.57 -10.79 -1.85
C GLU A 191 -0.60 -10.63 -0.65
N GLY A 192 -1.05 -9.96 0.42
CA GLY A 192 -0.28 -9.70 1.64
C GLY A 192 0.65 -8.48 1.54
N GLU A 193 1.26 -8.10 2.67
CA GLU A 193 2.12 -6.90 2.75
C GLU A 193 3.38 -6.97 1.86
N ARG A 194 3.81 -8.18 1.46
CA ARG A 194 5.02 -8.40 0.65
C ARG A 194 4.90 -7.80 -0.76
N ASP A 195 3.68 -7.77 -1.30
CA ASP A 195 3.41 -7.26 -2.64
C ASP A 195 2.96 -5.78 -2.63
N ARG A 196 3.22 -5.03 -1.55
CA ARG A 196 2.90 -3.60 -1.42
C ARG A 196 3.34 -2.77 -2.63
N GLN A 197 4.50 -3.06 -3.22
CA GLN A 197 4.98 -2.34 -4.40
C GLN A 197 4.12 -2.60 -5.64
N LEU A 198 3.69 -3.84 -5.84
CA LEU A 198 2.82 -4.24 -6.94
C LEU A 198 1.42 -3.63 -6.77
N VAL A 199 0.87 -3.67 -5.55
CA VAL A 199 -0.41 -3.01 -5.25
C VAL A 199 -0.31 -1.51 -5.52
N SER A 200 0.77 -0.87 -5.05
CA SER A 200 1.04 0.55 -5.29
C SER A 200 1.13 0.87 -6.79
N GLN A 201 1.74 0.00 -7.58
CA GLN A 201 1.81 0.14 -9.03
C GLN A 201 0.40 0.08 -9.65
N LYS A 202 -0.41 -0.92 -9.31
CA LYS A 202 -1.77 -1.06 -9.84
C LYS A 202 -2.67 0.13 -9.51
N MET A 203 -2.57 0.64 -8.28
CA MET A 203 -3.32 1.84 -7.88
C MET A 203 -2.90 3.05 -8.71
N ARG A 204 -1.59 3.23 -8.97
CA ARG A 204 -1.10 4.32 -9.83
C ARG A 204 -1.48 4.15 -11.29
N GLU A 205 -1.52 2.93 -11.81
CA GLU A 205 -1.98 2.64 -13.18
C GLU A 205 -3.44 3.12 -13.36
N LEU A 206 -4.32 2.81 -12.40
CA LEU A 206 -5.70 3.34 -12.39
C LEU A 206 -5.75 4.85 -12.16
N GLY A 207 -4.91 5.41 -11.29
CA GLY A 207 -4.85 6.85 -11.08
C GLY A 207 -4.46 7.63 -12.34
N ARG A 208 -3.58 7.06 -13.18
CA ARG A 208 -3.23 7.64 -14.49
C ARG A 208 -4.41 7.57 -15.47
N LEU A 209 -5.12 6.44 -15.49
CA LEU A 209 -6.33 6.33 -16.30
C LEU A 209 -7.39 7.36 -15.88
N LEU A 210 -7.65 7.48 -14.57
CA LEU A 210 -8.62 8.45 -14.05
C LEU A 210 -8.20 9.90 -14.36
N GLN A 211 -6.90 10.21 -14.29
CA GLN A 211 -6.41 11.53 -14.73
C GLN A 211 -6.80 11.84 -16.18
N GLN A 212 -6.66 10.87 -17.09
CA GLN A 212 -7.03 11.09 -18.50
C GLN A 212 -8.55 11.21 -18.66
N LEU A 213 -9.32 10.41 -17.93
CA LEU A 213 -10.79 10.49 -17.92
C LEU A 213 -11.29 11.86 -17.42
N MET A 214 -10.65 12.43 -16.40
CA MET A 214 -10.95 13.79 -15.90
C MET A 214 -10.76 14.85 -16.98
N VAL A 215 -9.72 14.71 -17.82
CA VAL A 215 -9.45 15.63 -18.94
C VAL A 215 -10.51 15.47 -20.03
N VAL A 216 -10.89 14.23 -20.38
CA VAL A 216 -11.89 13.96 -21.43
C VAL A 216 -13.28 14.49 -21.05
N GLU A 217 -13.70 14.34 -19.79
CA GLU A 217 -14.99 14.85 -19.30
C GLU A 217 -14.93 16.32 -18.87
N ASN A 218 -13.75 16.96 -18.93
CA ASN A 218 -13.52 18.33 -18.45
C ASN A 218 -14.05 18.56 -17.02
N ASN A 219 -13.84 17.58 -16.14
CA ASN A 219 -14.34 17.59 -14.77
C ASN A 219 -13.33 16.93 -13.81
N GLU A 220 -12.76 17.71 -12.91
CA GLU A 220 -11.77 17.23 -11.93
C GLU A 220 -12.38 16.54 -10.70
N ALA A 221 -13.71 16.63 -10.52
CA ALA A 221 -14.41 16.05 -9.37
C ALA A 221 -14.86 14.60 -9.59
N VAL A 222 -14.74 14.07 -10.81
CA VAL A 222 -15.18 12.70 -11.14
C VAL A 222 -14.37 11.65 -10.39
N GLN A 223 -15.05 10.56 -10.03
CA GLN A 223 -14.47 9.37 -9.43
C GLN A 223 -14.44 8.24 -10.46
N LEU A 224 -13.57 7.26 -10.28
CA LEU A 224 -13.52 6.08 -11.14
C LEU A 224 -14.86 5.32 -11.15
N SER A 225 -15.62 5.37 -10.06
CA SER A 225 -16.96 4.77 -9.98
C SER A 225 -17.96 5.34 -10.99
N ASP A 226 -17.81 6.61 -11.36
CA ASP A 226 -18.76 7.29 -12.26
C ASP A 226 -18.68 6.74 -13.69
N PHE A 227 -17.53 6.13 -14.03
CA PHE A 227 -17.29 5.52 -15.33
C PHE A 227 -17.65 4.03 -15.39
N ILE A 228 -17.96 3.37 -14.26
CA ILE A 228 -18.36 1.94 -14.24
C ILE A 228 -19.85 1.80 -14.55
N LYS A 229 -20.22 2.21 -15.76
CA LYS A 229 -21.58 2.16 -16.31
C LYS A 229 -21.53 1.84 -17.79
N PRO A 230 -22.54 1.17 -18.36
CA PRO A 230 -22.55 0.80 -19.77
C PRO A 230 -22.32 2.00 -20.71
N GLU A 231 -22.96 3.13 -20.41
CA GLU A 231 -22.89 4.37 -21.20
C GLU A 231 -21.47 4.97 -21.31
N LYS A 232 -20.61 4.67 -20.34
CA LYS A 232 -19.24 5.20 -20.27
C LYS A 232 -18.21 4.21 -20.80
N PHE A 233 -18.64 3.04 -21.30
CA PHE A 233 -17.76 1.99 -21.77
C PHE A 233 -16.85 2.44 -22.92
N ASP A 234 -17.41 3.04 -23.97
CA ASP A 234 -16.64 3.48 -25.14
C ASP A 234 -15.61 4.56 -24.78
N ILE A 235 -15.96 5.44 -23.84
CA ILE A 235 -15.04 6.47 -23.32
C ILE A 235 -13.86 5.80 -22.61
N ILE A 236 -14.11 4.81 -21.74
CA ILE A 236 -13.04 4.05 -21.08
C ILE A 236 -12.14 3.38 -22.12
N VAL A 237 -12.71 2.69 -23.10
CA VAL A 237 -11.96 1.96 -24.13
C VAL A 237 -11.05 2.93 -24.89
N LYS A 238 -11.61 4.04 -25.38
CA LYS A 238 -10.87 5.08 -26.09
C LYS A 238 -9.74 5.65 -25.23
N THR A 239 -10.02 6.02 -23.98
CA THR A 239 -9.00 6.59 -23.08
C THR A 239 -7.91 5.58 -22.74
N VAL A 240 -8.22 4.29 -22.57
CA VAL A 240 -7.20 3.25 -22.38
C VAL A 240 -6.35 3.10 -23.63
N MET A 241 -6.94 3.11 -24.83
CA MET A 241 -6.20 3.05 -26.09
C MET A 241 -5.23 4.22 -26.22
N GLU A 242 -5.69 5.44 -25.98
CA GLU A 242 -4.87 6.67 -25.98
C GLU A 242 -3.75 6.60 -24.92
N THR A 243 -4.05 6.12 -23.70
CA THR A 243 -3.05 5.97 -22.63
C THR A 243 -1.97 4.93 -22.95
N THR A 244 -2.24 4.03 -23.90
CA THR A 244 -1.32 2.96 -24.30
C THR A 244 -0.67 3.18 -25.66
N ASP A 245 -0.85 4.38 -26.24
CA ASP A 245 -0.41 4.76 -27.58
C ASP A 245 -0.91 3.76 -28.66
N PHE A 246 -2.16 3.31 -28.54
CA PHE A 246 -2.79 2.43 -29.52
C PHE A 246 -3.50 3.25 -30.60
N MET A 247 -3.00 3.20 -31.85
CA MET A 247 -3.72 3.77 -33.01
C MET A 247 -4.74 2.76 -33.58
N PRO A 248 -5.99 3.18 -33.85
CA PRO A 248 -6.97 2.34 -34.54
C PRO A 248 -6.51 2.02 -35.98
N PRO A 249 -6.97 0.88 -36.55
CA PRO A 249 -6.33 0.14 -37.66
C PRO A 249 -6.34 0.80 -39.06
N ASN A 250 -6.61 2.10 -39.18
CA ASN A 250 -6.66 2.76 -40.49
C ASN A 250 -5.30 3.26 -40.99
N LEU A 251 -4.21 2.97 -40.28
CA LEU A 251 -2.86 3.25 -40.74
C LEU A 251 -2.01 2.01 -40.46
N SER A 252 -1.66 1.31 -41.54
CA SER A 252 -0.58 0.33 -41.68
C SER A 252 0.06 -0.13 -40.37
N GLN A 253 -0.29 -1.36 -39.96
CA GLN A 253 0.42 -2.22 -38.98
C GLN A 253 1.57 -1.52 -38.26
N GLN A 254 1.26 -0.76 -37.20
CA GLN A 254 2.28 -0.23 -36.31
C GLN A 254 2.14 -0.81 -34.92
N GLU A 255 3.31 -1.11 -34.36
CA GLU A 255 3.53 -1.89 -33.17
C GLU A 255 2.91 -1.23 -31.94
N VAL A 256 2.06 -1.99 -31.24
CA VAL A 256 1.64 -1.60 -29.90
C VAL A 256 2.89 -1.54 -29.02
N ASN A 257 3.20 -0.35 -28.50
CA ASN A 257 4.42 -0.12 -27.72
C ASN A 257 4.30 -0.75 -26.31
N ILE A 258 3.08 -0.81 -25.73
CA ILE A 258 2.82 -1.43 -24.42
C ILE A 258 1.46 -2.17 -24.31
N PRO A 259 1.23 -3.26 -25.08
CA PRO A 259 -0.02 -4.03 -25.03
C PRO A 259 -0.32 -4.61 -23.64
N SER A 260 0.72 -4.81 -22.83
CA SER A 260 0.60 -5.32 -21.47
C SER A 260 -0.12 -4.36 -20.51
N LEU A 261 -0.11 -3.05 -20.77
CA LEU A 261 -0.75 -2.07 -19.89
C LEU A 261 -2.27 -2.06 -20.08
N ALA A 262 -2.75 -2.08 -21.33
CA ALA A 262 -4.17 -2.18 -21.63
C ALA A 262 -4.79 -3.44 -20.98
N LEU A 263 -4.14 -4.60 -21.12
CA LEU A 263 -4.58 -5.84 -20.46
C LEU A 263 -4.65 -5.70 -18.93
N LYS A 264 -3.63 -5.10 -18.31
CA LYS A 264 -3.59 -4.87 -16.86
C LYS A 264 -4.71 -3.93 -16.39
N LEU A 265 -4.98 -2.87 -17.15
CA LEU A 265 -6.05 -1.91 -16.85
C LEU A 265 -7.41 -2.58 -16.96
N GLY A 266 -7.68 -3.34 -18.04
CA GLY A 266 -8.92 -4.09 -18.20
C GLY A 266 -9.22 -5.03 -17.04
N HIS A 267 -8.24 -5.83 -16.62
CA HIS A 267 -8.39 -6.71 -15.44
C HIS A 267 -8.62 -5.93 -14.14
N SER A 268 -8.01 -4.76 -14.01
CA SER A 268 -8.16 -3.93 -12.81
C SER A 268 -9.54 -3.27 -12.79
N LEU A 269 -10.03 -2.77 -13.92
CA LEU A 269 -11.37 -2.22 -14.12
C LEU A 269 -12.47 -3.25 -13.86
N LEU A 270 -12.33 -4.47 -14.42
CA LEU A 270 -13.29 -5.56 -14.17
C LEU A 270 -13.35 -5.90 -12.67
N LYS A 271 -12.20 -5.84 -11.99
CA LYS A 271 -12.17 -6.07 -10.54
C LYS A 271 -12.81 -4.93 -9.76
N CYS A 272 -12.58 -3.67 -10.14
CA CYS A 272 -13.29 -2.51 -9.59
C CYS A 272 -14.81 -2.64 -9.77
N ALA A 273 -15.27 -3.02 -10.97
CA ALA A 273 -16.68 -3.26 -11.24
C ALA A 273 -17.25 -4.38 -10.37
N THR A 274 -16.48 -5.45 -10.11
CA THR A 274 -16.89 -6.52 -9.19
C THR A 274 -17.03 -6.00 -7.74
N LEU A 275 -16.11 -5.14 -7.30
CA LEU A 275 -16.15 -4.57 -5.95
C LEU A 275 -17.37 -3.65 -5.76
N LEU A 276 -17.62 -2.74 -6.71
CA LEU A 276 -18.81 -1.88 -6.70
C LEU A 276 -20.11 -2.68 -6.76
N HIS A 277 -20.18 -3.70 -7.62
CA HIS A 277 -21.37 -4.55 -7.72
C HIS A 277 -21.67 -5.24 -6.38
N ASN A 278 -20.64 -5.77 -5.72
CA ASN A 278 -20.79 -6.38 -4.39
C ASN A 278 -21.20 -5.34 -3.32
N GLN A 279 -20.76 -4.09 -3.44
CA GLN A 279 -21.21 -3.02 -2.55
C GLN A 279 -22.68 -2.67 -2.79
N ALA A 280 -23.11 -2.55 -4.05
CA ALA A 280 -24.50 -2.28 -4.42
C ALA A 280 -25.46 -3.38 -3.95
N ILE A 281 -25.06 -4.65 -4.09
CA ILE A 281 -25.81 -5.80 -3.56
C ILE A 281 -25.96 -5.70 -2.04
N ARG A 282 -24.86 -5.43 -1.32
CA ARG A 282 -24.91 -5.27 0.15
C ARG A 282 -25.80 -4.10 0.59
N ALA A 283 -25.83 -3.03 -0.20
CA ALA A 283 -26.68 -1.88 0.02
C ALA A 283 -28.14 -2.09 -0.44
N ARG A 284 -28.48 -3.26 -1.00
CA ARG A 284 -29.79 -3.57 -1.60
C ARG A 284 -30.23 -2.55 -2.66
N ASN A 285 -29.28 -2.02 -3.43
CA ASN A 285 -29.55 -1.14 -4.55
C ASN A 285 -29.47 -1.92 -5.87
N ASP A 286 -30.60 -2.52 -6.25
CA ASP A 286 -30.67 -3.41 -7.41
C ASP A 286 -30.52 -2.68 -8.75
N LEU A 287 -30.92 -1.40 -8.83
CA LEU A 287 -30.75 -0.59 -10.03
C LEU A 287 -29.27 -0.44 -10.38
N VAL A 288 -28.48 0.07 -9.41
CA VAL A 288 -27.03 0.25 -9.58
C VAL A 288 -26.32 -1.10 -9.77
N ALA A 289 -26.75 -2.14 -9.04
CA ALA A 289 -26.18 -3.47 -9.20
C ALA A 289 -26.38 -4.00 -10.63
N ASN A 290 -27.57 -3.79 -11.22
CA ASN A 290 -27.86 -4.21 -12.59
C ASN A 290 -27.09 -3.39 -13.64
N GLU A 291 -26.98 -2.07 -13.48
CA GLU A 291 -26.15 -1.24 -14.37
C GLU A 291 -24.70 -1.73 -14.42
N ILE A 292 -24.09 -1.96 -13.25
CA ILE A 292 -22.72 -2.48 -13.16
C ILE A 292 -22.63 -3.87 -13.79
N LYS A 293 -23.66 -4.72 -13.63
CA LYS A 293 -23.70 -6.05 -14.25
C LYS A 293 -23.69 -5.97 -15.77
N TYR A 294 -24.41 -5.02 -16.36
CA TYR A 294 -24.37 -4.77 -17.81
C TYR A 294 -22.98 -4.27 -18.25
N PHE A 295 -22.37 -3.35 -17.50
CA PHE A 295 -21.00 -2.90 -17.77
C PHE A 295 -20.00 -4.06 -17.73
N GLN A 296 -20.10 -4.94 -16.73
CA GLN A 296 -19.26 -6.14 -16.66
C GLN A 296 -19.49 -7.11 -17.83
N LYS A 297 -20.70 -7.14 -18.40
CA LYS A 297 -20.99 -7.95 -19.60
C LYS A 297 -20.24 -7.39 -20.80
N LEU A 298 -20.30 -6.06 -21.03
CA LEU A 298 -19.53 -5.37 -22.09
C LEU A 298 -18.02 -5.59 -21.92
N MET A 299 -17.51 -5.44 -20.70
CA MET A 299 -16.11 -5.72 -20.35
C MET A 299 -15.69 -7.19 -20.55
N ARG A 300 -16.62 -8.14 -20.69
CA ARG A 300 -16.29 -9.55 -20.97
C ARG A 300 -16.48 -9.89 -22.44
N SER A 301 -17.45 -9.31 -23.13
CA SER A 301 -17.65 -9.54 -24.56
C SER A 301 -16.64 -8.76 -25.38
N GLU A 302 -16.63 -7.44 -25.27
CA GLU A 302 -15.95 -6.56 -26.23
C GLU A 302 -14.50 -6.30 -25.84
N TRP A 303 -14.22 -6.22 -24.54
CA TRP A 303 -12.85 -6.05 -24.07
C TRP A 303 -11.98 -7.28 -24.36
N GLU A 304 -12.55 -8.50 -24.32
CA GLU A 304 -11.79 -9.72 -24.62
C GLU A 304 -11.37 -9.78 -26.10
N ASP A 305 -12.21 -9.26 -27.01
CA ASP A 305 -11.88 -9.13 -28.43
C ASP A 305 -10.74 -8.12 -28.64
N LEU A 306 -10.82 -6.96 -27.98
CA LEU A 306 -9.74 -5.96 -27.97
C LEU A 306 -8.46 -6.50 -27.33
N ALA A 307 -8.57 -7.27 -26.24
CA ALA A 307 -7.46 -7.93 -25.57
C ALA A 307 -6.78 -8.98 -26.47
N SER A 308 -7.56 -9.63 -27.34
CA SER A 308 -7.07 -10.60 -28.31
C SER A 308 -6.27 -9.92 -29.44
N LEU A 309 -6.71 -8.74 -29.92
CA LEU A 309 -5.92 -7.89 -30.83
C LEU A 309 -4.61 -7.40 -30.17
N LEU A 310 -4.64 -7.13 -28.86
CA LEU A 310 -3.47 -6.75 -28.05
C LEU A 310 -2.57 -7.96 -27.68
N SER A 311 -2.96 -9.18 -28.06
CA SER A 311 -2.24 -10.41 -27.73
C SER A 311 -1.03 -10.71 -28.62
N THR A 312 -0.59 -9.74 -29.43
CA THR A 312 0.73 -9.74 -30.10
C THR A 312 1.88 -10.08 -29.15
N LEU A 313 1.73 -9.92 -27.82
CA LEU A 313 2.68 -10.45 -26.83
C LEU A 313 2.77 -11.98 -26.80
N LYS A 314 1.65 -12.70 -26.93
CA LYS A 314 1.63 -14.16 -27.00
C LYS A 314 2.27 -14.63 -28.30
N GLU A 315 1.94 -14.00 -29.42
CA GLU A 315 2.57 -14.28 -30.71
C GLU A 315 4.06 -13.97 -30.70
N ARG A 316 4.48 -12.78 -30.21
CA ARG A 316 5.90 -12.43 -30.02
C ARG A 316 6.60 -13.44 -29.11
N LYS A 317 5.95 -13.91 -28.04
CA LYS A 317 6.52 -14.93 -27.14
C LYS A 317 6.59 -16.31 -27.78
N MET A 318 5.62 -16.67 -28.62
CA MET A 318 5.61 -17.93 -29.37
C MET A 318 6.65 -17.94 -30.49
N ASN A 319 6.79 -16.81 -31.19
CA ASN A 319 7.71 -16.61 -32.30
C ASN A 319 9.13 -16.27 -31.83
N ALA A 320 9.29 -15.88 -30.56
CA ALA A 320 10.61 -15.74 -29.96
C ALA A 320 11.29 -17.12 -29.90
N VAL A 321 12.39 -17.25 -30.63
CA VAL A 321 13.25 -18.43 -30.57
C VAL A 321 13.65 -18.65 -29.11
N GLN A 322 13.23 -19.78 -28.53
CA GLN A 322 13.73 -20.20 -27.23
C GLN A 322 15.16 -20.68 -27.40
N VAL A 323 16.10 -19.73 -27.33
CA VAL A 323 17.52 -20.05 -27.24
C VAL A 323 17.76 -20.59 -25.82
N LEU A 324 17.89 -21.90 -25.72
CA LEU A 324 18.37 -22.51 -24.48
C LEU A 324 19.82 -22.06 -24.25
N PRO A 325 20.18 -21.63 -23.03
CA PRO A 325 21.56 -21.23 -22.76
C PRO A 325 22.48 -22.45 -22.97
N LEU A 326 23.59 -22.23 -23.67
CA LEU A 326 24.57 -23.27 -23.92
C LEU A 326 25.14 -23.77 -22.58
N ALA A 327 25.43 -25.07 -22.50
CA ALA A 327 26.01 -25.66 -21.30
C ALA A 327 27.35 -25.02 -20.90
N GLU A 328 28.09 -24.47 -21.87
CA GLU A 328 29.30 -23.70 -21.64
C GLU A 328 29.03 -22.37 -20.92
N ASP A 329 28.02 -21.62 -21.34
CA ASP A 329 27.66 -20.35 -20.71
C ASP A 329 27.15 -20.57 -19.29
N MET A 330 26.39 -21.65 -19.06
CA MET A 330 25.97 -22.04 -17.72
C MET A 330 27.16 -22.40 -16.81
N ARG A 331 28.21 -23.02 -17.36
CA ARG A 331 29.47 -23.27 -16.62
C ARG A 331 30.22 -21.98 -16.33
N LYS A 332 30.35 -21.07 -17.30
CA LYS A 332 30.99 -19.76 -17.12
C LYS A 332 30.27 -18.95 -16.03
N LEU A 333 28.95 -18.87 -16.10
CA LEU A 333 28.13 -18.19 -15.11
C LEU A 333 28.27 -18.81 -13.72
N ARG A 334 28.24 -20.15 -13.61
CA ARG A 334 28.47 -20.83 -12.33
C ARG A 334 29.82 -20.48 -11.72
N LYS A 335 30.90 -20.57 -12.50
CA LYS A 335 32.25 -20.25 -12.04
C LYS A 335 32.34 -18.81 -11.57
N PHE A 336 31.79 -17.87 -12.34
CA PHE A 336 31.74 -16.45 -11.97
C PHE A 336 31.02 -16.24 -10.62
N VAL A 337 29.85 -16.85 -10.44
CA VAL A 337 29.06 -16.72 -9.20
C VAL A 337 29.81 -17.35 -8.01
N GLU A 338 30.40 -18.53 -8.17
CA GLU A 338 31.15 -19.21 -7.09
C GLU A 338 32.41 -18.43 -6.68
N GLN A 339 33.18 -17.92 -7.65
CA GLN A 339 34.34 -17.07 -7.37
C GLN A 339 33.91 -15.77 -6.68
N GLY A 340 32.85 -15.13 -7.18
CA GLY A 340 32.29 -13.92 -6.60
C GLY A 340 31.82 -14.12 -5.15
N ILE A 341 31.17 -15.24 -4.84
CA ILE A 341 30.72 -15.58 -3.47
C ILE A 341 31.93 -15.69 -2.56
N THR A 342 32.98 -16.41 -2.98
CA THR A 342 34.20 -16.61 -2.17
C THR A 342 34.87 -15.27 -1.86
N GLU A 343 35.10 -14.44 -2.88
CA GLU A 343 35.76 -13.14 -2.70
C GLU A 343 34.91 -12.17 -1.86
N ASN A 344 33.61 -12.06 -2.14
CA ASN A 344 32.74 -11.16 -1.37
C ASN A 344 32.52 -11.66 0.07
N SER A 345 32.60 -12.98 0.32
CA SER A 345 32.58 -13.52 1.68
C SER A 345 33.85 -13.12 2.45
N ARG A 346 35.02 -13.13 1.80
CA ARG A 346 36.27 -12.66 2.38
C ARG A 346 36.20 -11.15 2.66
N GLN A 347 35.76 -10.36 1.70
CA GLN A 347 35.61 -8.91 1.83
C GLN A 347 34.62 -8.50 2.92
N LEU A 348 33.51 -9.24 3.06
CA LEU A 348 32.52 -8.96 4.11
C LEU A 348 33.09 -9.24 5.52
N LYS A 349 33.92 -10.29 5.66
CA LYS A 349 34.63 -10.58 6.92
C LYS A 349 35.65 -9.49 7.28
N LEU A 350 36.33 -8.91 6.29
CA LEU A 350 37.30 -7.84 6.50
C LEU A 350 36.63 -6.48 6.75
N SER A 351 35.54 -6.20 6.04
CA SER A 351 34.85 -4.91 6.07
C SER A 351 33.32 -5.12 6.04
N PRO A 352 32.66 -5.15 7.21
CA PRO A 352 31.24 -5.42 7.34
C PRO A 352 30.39 -4.18 6.99
N THR A 353 30.41 -3.80 5.71
CA THR A 353 29.62 -2.67 5.19
C THR A 353 28.35 -3.15 4.49
N SER A 354 27.33 -2.29 4.44
CA SER A 354 26.07 -2.57 3.72
C SER A 354 26.30 -2.88 2.24
N LYS A 355 27.29 -2.23 1.61
CA LYS A 355 27.65 -2.47 0.21
C LYS A 355 28.18 -3.89 0.00
N ASN A 356 29.13 -4.33 0.83
CA ASN A 356 29.72 -5.68 0.75
C ASN A 356 28.67 -6.76 1.05
N TRP A 357 27.80 -6.51 2.04
CA TRP A 357 26.71 -7.43 2.36
C TRP A 357 25.73 -7.59 1.18
N THR A 358 25.33 -6.47 0.58
CA THR A 358 24.40 -6.47 -0.56
C THR A 358 25.00 -7.18 -1.77
N ALA A 359 26.29 -6.98 -2.04
CA ALA A 359 26.99 -7.66 -3.13
C ALA A 359 27.00 -9.18 -2.94
N LEU A 360 27.36 -9.66 -1.74
CA LEU A 360 27.33 -11.09 -1.41
C LEU A 360 25.90 -11.66 -1.49
N ALA A 361 24.91 -10.95 -0.92
CA ALA A 361 23.53 -11.39 -0.92
C ALA A 361 22.96 -11.55 -2.35
N ARG A 362 23.31 -10.66 -3.28
CA ARG A 362 22.90 -10.77 -4.70
C ARG A 362 23.49 -12.00 -5.37
N LEU A 363 24.76 -12.31 -5.12
CA LEU A 363 25.43 -13.49 -5.69
C LEU A 363 24.86 -14.79 -5.11
N LEU A 364 24.59 -14.83 -3.80
CA LEU A 364 23.92 -15.96 -3.17
C LEU A 364 22.50 -16.16 -3.71
N LEU A 365 21.73 -15.08 -3.89
CA LEU A 365 20.41 -15.14 -4.50
C LEU A 365 20.49 -15.69 -5.93
N ALA A 366 21.42 -15.21 -6.75
CA ALA A 366 21.64 -15.72 -8.10
C ALA A 366 21.97 -17.23 -8.08
N ARG A 367 22.83 -17.67 -7.15
CA ARG A 367 23.18 -19.08 -6.98
C ARG A 367 21.97 -19.94 -6.63
N VAL A 368 21.14 -19.50 -5.69
CA VAL A 368 19.91 -20.20 -5.26
C VAL A 368 18.89 -20.27 -6.40
N VAL A 369 18.69 -19.18 -7.14
CA VAL A 369 17.78 -19.15 -8.29
C VAL A 369 18.25 -20.10 -9.39
N MET A 370 19.55 -20.09 -9.72
CA MET A 370 20.14 -21.01 -10.69
C MET A 370 20.01 -22.47 -10.26
N LEU A 371 20.24 -22.78 -8.99
CA LEU A 371 20.16 -24.15 -8.46
C LEU A 371 18.72 -24.69 -8.54
N ASN A 372 17.74 -23.87 -8.16
CA ASN A 372 16.35 -24.30 -8.17
C ASN A 372 15.73 -24.31 -9.58
N LYS A 373 16.31 -23.60 -10.55
CA LYS A 373 15.73 -23.39 -11.90
C LYS A 373 14.26 -22.94 -11.85
N ARG A 374 13.86 -22.28 -10.76
CA ARG A 374 12.51 -21.75 -10.50
C ARG A 374 12.54 -20.23 -10.56
N ARG A 375 11.37 -19.62 -10.75
CA ARG A 375 11.24 -18.15 -10.78
C ARG A 375 11.76 -17.58 -9.46
N SER A 376 12.39 -16.42 -9.52
CA SER A 376 12.95 -15.73 -8.35
C SER A 376 11.94 -15.55 -7.20
N GLY A 377 10.66 -15.39 -7.52
CA GLY A 377 9.58 -15.32 -6.53
C GLY A 377 9.41 -16.59 -5.69
N GLU A 378 9.63 -17.77 -6.25
CA GLU A 378 9.58 -19.04 -5.52
C GLU A 378 10.79 -19.18 -4.61
N ALA A 379 11.99 -18.93 -5.14
CA ALA A 379 13.24 -18.95 -4.37
C ALA A 379 13.21 -17.96 -3.19
N SER A 380 12.59 -16.78 -3.36
CA SER A 380 12.46 -15.78 -2.31
C SER A 380 11.51 -16.15 -1.17
N LYS A 381 10.59 -17.11 -1.40
CA LYS A 381 9.60 -17.57 -0.42
C LYS A 381 10.06 -18.82 0.33
N LEU A 382 11.18 -19.42 -0.07
CA LEU A 382 11.73 -20.62 0.55
C LEU A 382 12.18 -20.31 1.98
N LEU A 383 11.62 -21.02 2.95
CA LEU A 383 12.00 -20.89 4.36
C LEU A 383 13.22 -21.75 4.66
N LEU A 384 14.04 -21.34 5.62
CA LEU A 384 15.16 -22.14 6.10
C LEU A 384 14.69 -23.51 6.62
N ASN A 385 13.56 -23.53 7.33
CA ASN A 385 12.95 -24.77 7.81
C ASN A 385 12.52 -25.67 6.66
N SER A 386 12.05 -25.10 5.53
CA SER A 386 11.71 -25.89 4.34
C SER A 386 12.96 -26.52 3.72
N TYR A 387 14.11 -25.84 3.77
CA TYR A 387 15.39 -26.38 3.30
C TYR A 387 15.94 -27.46 4.24
N GLN A 388 15.91 -27.21 5.55
CA GLN A 388 16.37 -28.17 6.57
C GLN A 388 15.47 -29.42 6.65
N GLY A 389 14.19 -29.27 6.35
CA GLY A 389 13.21 -30.37 6.31
C GLY A 389 13.15 -31.11 4.98
N ILE A 390 14.02 -30.82 4.02
CA ILE A 390 14.10 -31.59 2.77
C ILE A 390 14.49 -33.03 3.15
N PRO A 391 13.63 -34.03 2.89
CA PRO A 391 14.02 -35.42 3.12
C PRO A 391 15.21 -35.75 2.23
N GLU A 392 16.11 -36.61 2.69
CA GLU A 392 17.13 -37.21 1.82
C GLU A 392 16.41 -38.01 0.73
N TRP A 393 16.14 -37.38 -0.41
CA TRP A 393 15.45 -37.99 -1.55
C TRP A 393 16.19 -39.23 -2.05
N THR A 394 17.51 -39.28 -1.89
CA THR A 394 18.34 -40.47 -2.12
C THR A 394 17.95 -41.67 -1.25
N LYS A 395 17.40 -41.46 -0.04
CA LYS A 395 16.96 -42.53 0.86
C LYS A 395 15.44 -42.77 0.84
N ARG A 396 14.65 -41.83 0.31
CA ARG A 396 13.17 -41.88 0.27
C ARG A 396 12.57 -41.93 -1.13
N ALA A 397 13.36 -41.93 -2.20
CA ALA A 397 12.85 -42.15 -3.54
C ALA A 397 12.21 -43.53 -3.62
N THR A 398 10.91 -43.58 -3.97
CA THR A 398 10.21 -44.83 -4.20
C THR A 398 10.94 -45.62 -5.29
N SER A 399 11.12 -46.93 -5.11
CA SER A 399 11.78 -47.80 -6.08
C SER A 399 11.16 -47.70 -7.48
N GLU A 400 9.85 -47.45 -7.56
CA GLU A 400 9.10 -47.19 -8.79
C GLU A 400 9.52 -45.91 -9.53
N ILE A 401 9.95 -44.88 -8.82
CA ILE A 401 10.42 -43.65 -9.47
C ILE A 401 11.81 -43.90 -10.06
N LEU A 402 12.69 -44.57 -9.31
CA LEU A 402 14.05 -44.88 -9.75
C LEU A 402 14.09 -45.84 -10.95
N SER A 403 13.13 -46.77 -11.04
CA SER A 403 13.01 -47.69 -12.18
C SER A 403 12.56 -47.02 -13.48
N ASN A 404 11.90 -45.87 -13.40
CA ASN A 404 11.44 -45.09 -14.55
C ASN A 404 12.45 -44.00 -15.00
N LEU A 405 13.55 -43.80 -14.26
CA LEU A 405 14.59 -42.85 -14.64
C LEU A 405 15.54 -43.45 -15.67
N THR A 406 15.98 -42.64 -16.63
CA THR A 406 17.04 -43.01 -17.56
C THR A 406 18.37 -43.23 -16.82
N PRO A 407 19.34 -43.97 -17.40
CA PRO A 407 20.65 -44.21 -16.76
C PRO A 407 21.40 -42.91 -16.38
N LEU A 408 21.20 -41.84 -17.14
CA LEU A 408 21.76 -40.52 -16.83
C LEU A 408 21.08 -39.89 -15.62
N GLU A 409 19.76 -39.95 -15.54
CA GLU A 409 18.96 -39.42 -14.43
C GLU A 409 19.21 -40.18 -13.13
N GLN A 410 19.37 -41.50 -13.21
CA GLN A 410 19.77 -42.34 -12.06
C GLN A 410 21.15 -41.94 -11.50
N ARG A 411 22.12 -41.62 -12.36
CA ARG A 411 23.41 -41.08 -11.92
C ARG A 411 23.29 -39.68 -11.33
N LEU A 412 22.39 -38.85 -11.85
CA LEU A 412 22.16 -37.50 -11.35
C LEU A 412 21.42 -37.49 -10.01
N SER A 413 20.58 -38.49 -9.73
CA SER A 413 19.85 -38.64 -8.46
C SER A 413 20.71 -39.18 -7.31
N GLN A 414 21.93 -39.64 -7.57
CA GLN A 414 22.87 -40.12 -6.56
C GLN A 414 23.78 -39.02 -5.99
N ARG A 415 23.65 -37.78 -6.48
CA ARG A 415 24.33 -36.58 -5.98
C ARG A 415 23.49 -35.89 -4.90
#